data_AF-A0A535XQ78-F1
#
_entry.id   AF-A0A535XQ78-F1
#
_cell.length_a   1.000
_cell.length_b   1.000
_cell.length_c   1.000
_cell.angle_alpha   90.00
_cell.angle_beta   90.00
_cell.angle_gamma   90.00
#
_symmetry.space_group_name_H-M   'P 1'
#
loop_
_entity.id
_entity.type
_entity.pdbx_description
1 polymer ?
#
loop_
_entity_poly.entity_id
_entity_poly.type
_entity_poly.pdbx_seq_one_letter_code
_entity_poly.pdbx_strand_id
1 'polypeptide(L)' 'MGDEKLIRDQAGSYHSEDGRFSVENDGRWNVRDEQEHDELGLPRVLGPFATLDAARAAIAEARERKIVKLPRKRR' A
#
# COMPACT_ATOMS: atom_id res chain seq x y z
N MET A 1 7.31 14.06 7.49
CA MET A 1 7.48 13.23 6.29
C MET A 1 7.77 11.84 6.78
N GLY A 2 6.75 10.99 6.88
CA GLY A 2 6.86 9.68 7.48
C GLY A 2 7.84 8.82 6.69
N ASP A 3 8.99 8.53 7.27
CA ASP A 3 9.94 7.57 6.74
C ASP A 3 9.40 6.15 6.93
N GLU A 4 8.43 5.74 6.10
CA GLU A 4 7.92 4.37 6.15
C GLU A 4 9.08 3.38 5.93
N LYS A 5 9.37 2.55 6.94
CA LYS A 5 10.55 1.69 6.97
C LYS A 5 10.22 0.39 6.24
N LEU A 6 10.68 0.30 5.00
CA LEU A 6 10.52 -0.86 4.14
C LEU A 6 11.69 -1.82 4.36
N ILE A 7 11.37 -3.02 4.84
CA ILE A 7 12.30 -4.13 5.01
C ILE A 7 12.25 -4.96 3.73
N ARG A 8 13.41 -5.28 3.16
CA ARG A 8 13.49 -6.08 1.95
C ARG A 8 13.31 -7.56 2.29
N ASP A 9 12.30 -8.20 1.72
CA ASP A 9 12.05 -9.63 1.88
C ASP A 9 12.81 -10.45 0.84
N GLN A 10 12.64 -10.09 -0.44
CA GLN A 10 13.30 -10.73 -1.58
C GLN A 10 13.74 -9.68 -2.63
N ALA A 11 14.37 -10.12 -3.71
CA ALA A 11 14.68 -9.23 -4.82
C ALA A 11 13.39 -8.74 -5.49
N GLY A 12 13.10 -7.43 -5.38
CA GLY A 12 11.86 -6.84 -5.88
C GLY A 12 10.69 -6.90 -4.91
N SER A 13 10.85 -7.49 -3.72
CA SER A 13 9.80 -7.57 -2.70
C SER A 13 10.24 -6.95 -1.38
N TYR A 14 9.40 -6.10 -0.81
CA TYR A 14 9.60 -5.41 0.45
C TYR A 14 8.33 -5.51 1.29
N HIS A 15 8.45 -5.42 2.61
CA HIS A 15 7.33 -5.28 3.52
C HIS A 15 7.57 -4.12 4.48
N SER A 16 6.51 -3.49 4.99
CA SER A 16 6.63 -2.53 6.09
C SER A 16 7.02 -3.28 7.37
N GLU A 17 7.71 -2.61 8.28
CA GLU A 17 8.14 -3.18 9.57
C GLU A 17 6.99 -3.78 10.40
N ASP A 18 5.78 -3.23 10.27
CA ASP A 18 4.57 -3.73 10.95
C ASP A 18 3.96 -4.97 10.25
N GLY A 19 4.47 -5.36 9.08
CA GLY A 19 3.92 -6.42 8.24
C GLY A 19 2.59 -6.07 7.56
N ARG A 20 2.09 -4.84 7.70
CA ARG A 20 0.81 -4.39 7.12
C ARG A 20 0.84 -4.22 5.61
N PHE A 21 1.95 -3.69 5.09
CA PHE A 21 2.08 -3.34 3.69
C PHE A 21 3.14 -4.20 3.03
N SER A 22 2.84 -4.73 1.85
CA SER A 22 3.73 -5.56 1.04
C SER A 22 3.93 -4.86 -0.29
N VAL A 23 5.19 -4.59 -0.65
CA VAL A 23 5.57 -3.94 -1.91
C VAL A 23 6.22 -4.96 -2.81
N GLU A 24 5.69 -5.15 -4.01
CA GLU A 24 6.21 -6.10 -4.99
C GLU A 24 6.54 -5.40 -6.31
N ASN A 25 7.60 -5.86 -6.98
CA ASN A 25 8.04 -5.39 -8.28
C ASN A 25 7.89 -6.52 -9.30
N ASP A 26 6.85 -6.42 -10.13
CA ASP A 26 6.59 -7.32 -11.25
C ASP A 26 6.81 -6.58 -12.60
N GLY A 27 7.85 -5.73 -12.65
CA GLY A 27 8.08 -4.77 -13.74
C GLY A 27 7.51 -3.37 -13.47
N ARG A 28 6.60 -3.25 -12.50
CA ARG A 28 6.19 -1.99 -11.85
C ARG A 28 6.00 -2.22 -10.36
N TRP A 29 6.13 -1.17 -9.56
CA TRP A 29 5.99 -1.23 -8.12
C TRP A 29 4.51 -1.23 -7.72
N ASN A 30 4.07 -2.26 -7.00
CA ASN A 30 2.72 -2.34 -6.46
C ASN A 30 2.80 -2.47 -4.95
N VAL A 31 1.90 -1.82 -4.24
CA VAL A 31 1.76 -1.92 -2.79
C VAL A 31 0.45 -2.64 -2.49
N ARG A 32 0.48 -3.66 -1.66
CA ARG A 32 -0.71 -4.27 -1.06
C ARG A 32 -0.80 -3.85 0.39
N ASP A 33 -1.97 -3.40 0.81
CA ASP A 33 -2.35 -3.27 2.22
C ASP A 33 -3.13 -4.52 2.60
N GLU A 34 -2.54 -5.34 3.46
CA GLU A 34 -3.14 -6.59 3.96
C GLU A 34 -4.09 -6.37 5.14
N GLN A 35 -4.13 -5.16 5.73
CA GLN A 35 -5.10 -4.82 6.78
C GLN A 35 -6.34 -4.10 6.24
N GLU A 36 -6.21 -3.27 5.21
CA GLU A 36 -7.37 -2.66 4.55
C GLU A 36 -7.90 -3.56 3.45
N HIS A 37 -9.12 -4.05 3.66
CA HIS A 37 -9.87 -4.77 2.64
C HIS A 37 -10.91 -3.85 2.01
N ASP A 38 -11.02 -3.91 0.68
CA ASP A 38 -12.07 -3.20 -0.04
C ASP A 38 -13.44 -3.86 0.20
N GLU A 39 -14.48 -3.35 -0.44
CA GLU A 39 -15.88 -3.73 -0.27
C GLU A 39 -16.17 -5.19 -0.65
N LEU A 40 -15.21 -5.82 -1.33
CA LEU A 40 -15.22 -7.22 -1.74
C LEU A 40 -14.40 -8.13 -0.82
N GLY A 41 -13.83 -7.59 0.28
CA GLY A 41 -12.97 -8.34 1.19
C GLY A 41 -11.57 -8.62 0.64
N LEU A 42 -11.17 -7.94 -0.45
CA LEU A 42 -9.86 -8.09 -1.07
C LEU A 42 -8.86 -7.09 -0.50
N PRO A 43 -7.59 -7.47 -0.28
CA PRO A 43 -6.52 -6.56 0.10
C PRO A 43 -6.46 -5.37 -0.85
N ARG A 44 -6.38 -4.16 -0.28
CA ARG A 44 -6.30 -2.93 -1.06
C ARG A 44 -4.95 -2.89 -1.78
N VAL A 45 -4.98 -2.83 -3.10
CA VAL A 45 -3.77 -2.70 -3.92
C VAL A 45 -3.64 -1.26 -4.42
N LEU A 46 -2.48 -0.65 -4.21
CA LEU A 46 -2.09 0.66 -4.73
C LEU A 46 -1.02 0.47 -5.81
N GLY A 47 -1.22 1.04 -6.99
CA GLY A 47 -0.27 0.95 -8.09
C GLY A 47 -0.95 0.85 -9.47
N PRO A 48 -0.18 0.62 -10.54
CA PRO A 48 1.27 0.36 -10.56
C PRO A 48 2.12 1.65 -10.60
N PHE A 49 3.08 1.77 -9.69
CA PHE A 49 4.02 2.89 -9.58
C PHE A 49 5.29 2.66 -10.41
N ALA A 50 5.83 3.74 -10.96
CA ALA A 50 7.06 3.71 -11.75
C ALA A 50 8.33 3.59 -10.88
N THR A 51 8.28 4.06 -9.62
CA THR A 51 9.42 4.10 -8.70
C THR A 51 9.05 3.58 -7.32
N LEU A 52 10.03 3.04 -6.60
CA LEU A 52 9.87 2.61 -5.21
C LEU A 52 9.50 3.78 -4.29
N ASP A 53 10.01 4.98 -4.57
CA ASP A 53 9.69 6.19 -3.81
C ASP A 53 8.20 6.53 -3.90
N ALA A 54 7.60 6.45 -5.09
CA ALA A 54 6.16 6.66 -5.26
C ALA A 54 5.33 5.60 -4.52
N ALA A 55 5.78 4.34 -4.52
CA ALA A 55 5.15 3.27 -3.74
C ALA A 55 5.26 3.56 -2.22
N ARG A 56 6.42 4.01 -1.75
CA ARG A 56 6.62 4.39 -0.34
C ARG A 56 5.75 5.58 0.08
N ALA A 57 5.66 6.60 -0.77
CA ALA A 57 4.77 7.75 -0.55
C ALA A 57 3.31 7.32 -0.49
N ALA A 58 2.88 6.37 -1.34
CA ALA A 58 1.53 5.83 -1.31
C ALA A 58 1.23 5.07 -0.01
N ILE A 59 2.20 4.37 0.58
CA ILE A 59 2.03 3.74 1.90
C ILE A 59 1.86 4.80 2.99
N ALA A 60 2.72 5.82 3.00
CA ALA A 60 2.62 6.92 3.95
C ALA A 60 1.25 7.62 3.82
N GLU A 61 0.80 7.89 2.59
CA GLU A 61 -0.51 8.47 2.34
C GLU A 61 -1.66 7.54 2.76
N ALA A 62 -1.57 6.23 2.51
CA ALA A 62 -2.57 5.26 2.95
C ALA A 62 -2.68 5.21 4.49
N ARG A 63 -1.54 5.31 5.17
CA ARG A 63 -1.46 5.34 6.64
C ARG A 63 -1.99 6.64 7.23
N GLU A 64 -1.72 7.77 6.59
CA GLU A 64 -2.24 9.09 6.95
C GLU A 64 -3.72 9.26 6.59
N ARG A 65 -4.17 8.61 5.50
CA ARG A 65 -5.58 8.37 5.19
C ARG A 65 -6.16 7.35 6.18
N LYS A 66 -6.16 7.67 7.47
CA LYS A 66 -7.14 7.12 8.39
C LYS A 66 -8.53 7.53 7.91
N ILE A 67 -9.10 6.68 7.07
CA ILE A 67 -10.52 6.48 6.78
C ILE A 67 -11.37 7.76 6.90
N VAL A 68 -11.37 8.60 5.86
CA VAL A 68 -12.64 9.25 5.51
C VAL A 68 -13.48 8.14 4.91
N LYS A 69 -14.35 7.51 5.73
CA LYS A 69 -15.40 6.62 5.22
C LYS A 69 -16.21 7.48 4.26
N LEU A 70 -15.95 7.40 2.95
CA LEU A 70 -16.83 8.04 2.00
C LEU A 70 -18.13 7.24 2.07
N PRO A 71 -19.27 7.84 2.50
CA PRO A 71 -20.52 7.12 2.52
C PRO A 71 -20.81 6.70 1.07
N ARG A 72 -20.85 5.39 0.82
CA ARG A 72 -21.30 4.83 -0.46
C ARG A 72 -22.68 5.41 -0.74
N LYS A 73 -22.76 6.38 -1.66
CA LYS A 73 -24.01 6.89 -2.16
C LYS A 73 -24.62 5.80 -3.05
N ARG A 74 -25.43 4.93 -2.45
CA ARG A 74 -26.36 4.06 -3.19
C ARG A 74 -27.32 5.00 -3.93
N ARG A 75 -27.34 4.91 -5.26
CA ARG A 75 -28.36 5.53 -6.11
C ARG A 75 -29.31 4.46 -6.60
#